data_AF-A0A6I7WTI9-F1
#
_entry.id   AF-A0A6I7WTI9-F1
#
_cell.length_a   1.000
_cell.length_b   1.000
_cell.length_c   1.000
_cell.angle_alpha   90.00
_cell.angle_beta   90.00
_cell.angle_gamma   90.00
#
_symmetry.space_group_name_H-M   'P 1'
#
loop_
_entity.id
_entity.type
_entity.pdbx_description
1 polymer ?
#
loop_
_entity_poly.entity_id
_entity_poly.type
_entity_poly.pdbx_seq_one_letter_code
_entity_poly.pdbx_strand_id
1 'polypeptide(L)'
;DFRIANFGKGDVYFCNVNFGDGYVNFDEAKFLGKGFVSFKEAEFGDGDIRFCKAKFGKGAVKFNCAQFGDGHVEFSHAKFGNGHVEFKGAKFGNGTLNFEHCEFKGYVSFQSMTDSKTLSKFSLRHSSFDKSLDISDNTFNCIPDLTNTKLTNQVSLDRMEISDNYPPKGDFDKSDGERLCRLKELAETNKSYQQALDFHVIEMQANRERLPSEFYKKLDYAFYKIAIYGQSITLPLKNLGYLTLLFTYIYASMSIVQHTPGHWFDWIDRFFIGLLYSLSQVFPFVSAGRN
;
A
#
# COMPACT_ATOMS: atom_id res chain seq x y z
N ASP A 1 -7.87 1.67 34.32
CA ASP A 1 -6.95 2.82 34.19
C ASP A 1 -5.62 2.44 34.85
N PHE A 2 -4.53 2.50 34.11
CA PHE A 2 -3.14 2.23 34.53
C PHE A 2 -2.22 3.41 34.20
N ARG A 3 -2.78 4.59 33.98
CA ARG A 3 -2.03 5.82 33.74
C ARG A 3 -1.01 6.05 34.85
N ILE A 4 0.19 6.49 34.48
CA ILE A 4 1.34 6.74 35.36
C ILE A 4 1.77 5.55 36.25
N ALA A 5 1.19 4.36 36.08
CA ALA A 5 1.51 3.19 36.87
C ALA A 5 2.97 2.76 36.68
N ASN A 6 3.60 2.29 37.75
CA ASN A 6 4.95 1.73 37.71
C ASN A 6 4.89 0.24 38.03
N PHE A 7 5.12 -0.59 37.02
CA PHE A 7 5.07 -2.05 37.12
C PHE A 7 6.40 -2.66 37.59
N GLY A 8 7.38 -1.84 37.98
CA GLY A 8 8.65 -2.30 38.52
C GLY A 8 9.61 -2.78 37.44
N LYS A 9 10.54 -3.68 37.81
CA LYS A 9 11.65 -4.14 36.95
C LYS A 9 11.53 -5.59 36.46
N GLY A 10 10.55 -6.31 37.01
CA GLY A 10 10.29 -7.72 36.72
C GLY A 10 9.45 -7.88 35.46
N ASP A 11 9.07 -9.12 35.19
CA ASP A 11 8.14 -9.41 34.09
C ASP A 11 6.73 -8.92 34.43
N VAL A 12 6.00 -8.48 33.41
CA VAL A 12 4.64 -7.96 33.53
C VAL A 12 3.75 -8.70 32.54
N TYR A 13 2.72 -9.36 33.05
CA TYR A 13 1.83 -10.22 32.27
C TYR A 13 0.40 -9.69 32.33
N PHE A 14 -0.12 -9.34 31.16
CA PHE A 14 -1.54 -9.10 30.86
C PHE A 14 -2.04 -10.12 29.83
N CYS A 15 -1.49 -11.35 29.85
CA CYS A 15 -1.88 -12.39 28.91
C CYS A 15 -3.32 -12.84 29.18
N ASN A 16 -4.13 -13.02 28.13
CA ASN A 16 -5.54 -13.44 28.23
C ASN A 16 -6.40 -12.54 29.13
N VAL A 17 -5.99 -11.28 29.34
CA VAL A 17 -6.78 -10.31 30.09
C VAL A 17 -7.83 -9.72 29.16
N ASN A 18 -9.08 -9.71 29.61
CA ASN A 18 -10.15 -8.94 29.00
C ASN A 18 -10.29 -7.61 29.76
N PHE A 19 -10.00 -6.49 29.08
CA PHE A 19 -10.10 -5.14 29.62
C PHE A 19 -11.51 -4.52 29.47
N GLY A 20 -12.41 -5.19 28.74
CA GLY A 20 -13.76 -4.75 28.41
C GLY A 20 -13.82 -3.70 27.29
N ASP A 21 -15.02 -3.30 26.87
CA ASP A 21 -15.24 -2.35 25.76
C ASP A 21 -15.05 -0.87 26.15
N GLY A 22 -14.52 -0.63 27.35
CA GLY A 22 -14.29 0.70 27.88
C GLY A 22 -12.96 1.30 27.44
N TYR A 23 -12.72 2.53 27.88
CA TYR A 23 -11.45 3.22 27.67
C TYR A 23 -10.30 2.55 28.45
N VAL A 24 -9.25 2.11 27.76
CA VAL A 24 -8.06 1.48 28.35
C VAL A 24 -6.88 2.44 28.29
N ASN A 25 -6.39 2.89 29.45
CA ASN A 25 -5.33 3.89 29.54
C ASN A 25 -4.08 3.36 30.26
N PHE A 26 -2.96 3.37 29.56
CA PHE A 26 -1.59 3.12 30.01
C PHE A 26 -0.66 4.32 29.74
N ASP A 27 -1.20 5.52 29.59
CA ASP A 27 -0.44 6.74 29.34
C ASP A 27 0.59 6.94 30.44
N GLU A 28 1.83 7.24 30.03
CA GLU A 28 2.97 7.44 30.92
C GLU A 28 3.29 6.25 31.86
N ALA A 29 2.70 5.07 31.62
CA ALA A 29 3.00 3.86 32.38
C ALA A 29 4.47 3.45 32.20
N LYS A 30 5.05 2.87 33.24
CA LYS A 30 6.48 2.51 33.33
C LYS A 30 6.61 1.01 33.54
N PHE A 31 7.06 0.31 32.51
CA PHE A 31 7.44 -1.10 32.54
C PHE A 31 8.97 -1.17 32.52
N LEU A 32 9.64 -1.05 33.66
CA LEU A 32 11.08 -0.83 33.71
C LEU A 32 11.87 -2.14 33.71
N GLY A 33 13.20 -2.03 33.68
CA GLY A 33 14.09 -3.19 33.89
C GLY A 33 14.34 -4.02 32.63
N LYS A 34 14.66 -5.31 32.84
CA LYS A 34 14.95 -6.29 31.78
C LYS A 34 13.80 -7.29 31.58
N GLY A 35 12.79 -7.25 32.45
CA GLY A 35 11.64 -8.15 32.36
C GLY A 35 10.82 -7.91 31.09
N PHE A 36 10.16 -8.96 30.65
CA PHE A 36 9.28 -8.95 29.48
C PHE A 36 7.93 -8.33 29.82
N VAL A 37 7.30 -7.68 28.85
CA VAL A 37 5.94 -7.16 28.97
C VAL A 37 5.08 -7.89 27.95
N SER A 38 4.05 -8.60 28.41
CA SER A 38 3.23 -9.42 27.52
C SER A 38 1.76 -9.09 27.66
N PHE A 39 1.16 -8.65 26.55
CA PHE A 39 -0.28 -8.52 26.30
C PHE A 39 -0.74 -9.60 25.30
N LYS A 40 -0.03 -10.73 25.23
CA LYS A 40 -0.38 -11.84 24.33
C LYS A 40 -1.82 -12.28 24.58
N GLU A 41 -2.62 -12.40 23.52
CA GLU A 41 -4.02 -12.83 23.60
C GLU A 41 -4.89 -11.93 24.51
N ALA A 42 -4.47 -10.70 24.80
CA ALA A 42 -5.29 -9.74 25.54
C ALA A 42 -6.43 -9.21 24.66
N GLU A 43 -7.60 -8.98 25.27
CA GLU A 43 -8.77 -8.40 24.65
C GLU A 43 -8.97 -6.99 25.21
N PHE A 44 -8.76 -5.97 24.38
CA PHE A 44 -8.88 -4.56 24.79
C PHE A 44 -10.28 -3.97 24.55
N GLY A 45 -11.15 -4.66 23.81
CA GLY A 45 -12.50 -4.19 23.47
C GLY A 45 -12.52 -3.05 22.44
N ASP A 46 -13.72 -2.50 22.18
CA ASP A 46 -13.93 -1.47 21.13
C ASP A 46 -13.65 -0.03 21.56
N GLY A 47 -13.30 0.18 22.83
CA GLY A 47 -12.96 1.51 23.36
C GLY A 47 -11.59 2.01 22.91
N ASP A 48 -11.32 3.30 23.12
CA ASP A 48 -10.01 3.88 22.86
C ASP A 48 -8.94 3.28 23.79
N ILE A 49 -7.77 2.97 23.23
CA ILE A 49 -6.66 2.32 23.92
C ILE A 49 -5.43 3.21 23.79
N ARG A 50 -4.86 3.63 24.93
CA ARG A 50 -3.72 4.56 24.92
C ARG A 50 -2.52 4.05 25.71
N PHE A 51 -1.36 4.25 25.13
CA PHE A 51 -0.02 4.03 25.67
C PHE A 51 0.86 5.27 25.42
N CYS A 52 0.28 6.47 25.36
CA CYS A 52 1.01 7.69 25.04
C CYS A 52 2.15 7.88 26.05
N LYS A 53 3.37 8.16 25.56
CA LYS A 53 4.56 8.36 26.41
C LYS A 53 4.88 7.20 27.36
N ALA A 54 4.28 6.02 27.17
CA ALA A 54 4.59 4.84 27.95
C ALA A 54 6.07 4.45 27.75
N LYS A 55 6.69 3.94 28.81
CA LYS A 55 8.10 3.54 28.81
C LYS A 55 8.19 2.04 29.01
N PHE A 56 8.50 1.34 27.93
CA PHE A 56 8.83 -0.06 27.94
C PHE A 56 10.34 -0.25 28.11
N GLY A 57 10.72 -1.13 29.02
CA GLY A 57 12.09 -1.39 29.43
C GLY A 57 12.90 -2.12 28.37
N LYS A 58 13.95 -2.81 28.80
CA LYS A 58 14.87 -3.51 27.89
C LYS A 58 14.39 -4.90 27.47
N GLY A 59 13.36 -5.45 28.14
CA GLY A 59 12.76 -6.73 27.76
C GLY A 59 11.85 -6.60 26.54
N ALA A 60 11.48 -7.73 25.96
CA ALA A 60 10.56 -7.76 24.81
C ALA A 60 9.15 -7.33 25.21
N VAL A 61 8.42 -6.72 24.28
CA VAL A 61 7.03 -6.29 24.42
C VAL A 61 6.19 -7.06 23.41
N LYS A 62 5.23 -7.85 23.88
CA LYS A 62 4.48 -8.79 23.04
C LYS A 62 3.00 -8.44 23.04
N PHE A 63 2.45 -8.20 21.86
CA PHE A 63 1.02 -8.03 21.59
C PHE A 63 0.51 -9.13 20.63
N ASN A 64 1.22 -10.26 20.54
CA ASN A 64 0.86 -11.34 19.63
C ASN A 64 -0.57 -11.82 19.92
N CYS A 65 -1.37 -11.96 18.87
CA CYS A 65 -2.79 -12.36 18.96
C CYS A 65 -3.67 -11.46 19.86
N ALA A 66 -3.23 -10.24 20.20
CA ALA A 66 -4.05 -9.29 20.95
C ALA A 66 -5.18 -8.71 20.07
N GLN A 67 -6.32 -8.42 20.68
CA GLN A 67 -7.51 -7.89 20.01
C GLN A 67 -7.75 -6.45 20.50
N PHE A 68 -7.57 -5.47 19.62
CA PHE A 68 -7.66 -4.03 19.93
C PHE A 68 -9.03 -3.38 19.58
N GLY A 69 -9.99 -4.15 19.07
CA GLY A 69 -11.33 -3.66 18.70
C GLY A 69 -11.33 -2.57 17.61
N ASP A 70 -12.41 -1.82 17.52
CA ASP A 70 -12.62 -0.76 16.50
C ASP A 70 -12.19 0.66 16.95
N GLY A 71 -11.66 0.81 18.16
CA GLY A 71 -11.26 2.10 18.74
C GLY A 71 -9.93 2.67 18.26
N HIS A 72 -9.54 3.83 18.80
CA HIS A 72 -8.23 4.42 18.52
C HIS A 72 -7.13 3.80 19.40
N VAL A 73 -6.13 3.17 18.77
CA VAL A 73 -4.95 2.62 19.43
C VAL A 73 -3.77 3.57 19.29
N GLU A 74 -3.36 4.17 20.40
CA GLU A 74 -2.45 5.30 20.42
C GLU A 74 -1.19 5.01 21.25
N PHE A 75 -0.03 4.98 20.61
CA PHE A 75 1.29 4.80 21.21
C PHE A 75 2.18 6.04 21.09
N SER A 76 1.68 7.19 20.65
CA SER A 76 2.52 8.35 20.39
C SER A 76 3.49 8.70 21.52
N HIS A 77 4.72 9.02 21.14
CA HIS A 77 5.84 9.29 22.06
C HIS A 77 6.24 8.14 22.99
N ALA A 78 5.72 6.92 22.81
CA ALA A 78 6.16 5.77 23.58
C ALA A 78 7.62 5.42 23.28
N LYS A 79 8.28 4.86 24.29
CA LYS A 79 9.68 4.43 24.20
C LYS A 79 9.77 2.94 24.44
N PHE A 80 10.28 2.23 23.44
CA PHE A 80 10.55 0.81 23.49
C PHE A 80 12.06 0.61 23.60
N GLY A 81 12.50 -0.05 24.66
CA GLY A 81 13.91 -0.38 24.84
C GLY A 81 14.40 -1.46 23.87
N ASN A 82 15.48 -2.12 24.23
CA ASN A 82 16.24 -2.97 23.30
C ASN A 82 15.56 -4.30 22.96
N GLY A 83 14.45 -4.64 23.63
CA GLY A 83 13.72 -5.87 23.39
C GLY A 83 12.89 -5.81 22.10
N HIS A 84 12.54 -6.98 21.59
CA HIS A 84 11.68 -7.10 20.42
C HIS A 84 10.26 -6.61 20.73
N VAL A 85 9.62 -5.96 19.76
CA VAL A 85 8.21 -5.55 19.82
C VAL A 85 7.45 -6.33 18.75
N GLU A 86 6.45 -7.11 19.16
CA GLU A 86 5.78 -8.07 18.28
C GLU A 86 4.25 -7.89 18.29
N PHE A 87 3.66 -7.77 17.09
CA PHE A 87 2.22 -7.68 16.86
C PHE A 87 1.68 -8.81 15.97
N LYS A 88 2.42 -9.93 15.87
CA LYS A 88 2.02 -11.05 15.01
C LYS A 88 0.64 -11.60 15.39
N GLY A 89 -0.27 -11.68 14.43
CA GLY A 89 -1.66 -12.12 14.64
C GLY A 89 -2.52 -11.13 15.44
N ALA A 90 -2.02 -9.93 15.77
CA ALA A 90 -2.84 -8.92 16.41
C ALA A 90 -3.94 -8.44 15.44
N LYS A 91 -5.10 -8.09 16.00
CA LYS A 91 -6.26 -7.58 15.26
C LYS A 91 -6.62 -6.18 15.74
N PHE A 92 -6.73 -5.23 14.81
CA PHE A 92 -6.99 -3.82 15.08
C PHE A 92 -8.35 -3.32 14.60
N GLY A 93 -9.23 -4.22 14.14
CA GLY A 93 -10.59 -3.89 13.71
C GLY A 93 -10.62 -2.80 12.63
N ASN A 94 -11.66 -1.98 12.65
CA ASN A 94 -11.83 -0.79 11.81
C ASN A 94 -11.12 0.46 12.39
N GLY A 95 -10.43 0.30 13.51
CA GLY A 95 -9.80 1.36 14.27
C GLY A 95 -8.59 1.98 13.60
N THR A 96 -7.88 2.81 14.36
CA THR A 96 -6.64 3.47 13.92
C THR A 96 -5.46 3.04 14.78
N LEU A 97 -4.29 2.88 14.18
CA LEU A 97 -3.06 2.51 14.87
C LEU A 97 -2.02 3.62 14.71
N ASN A 98 -1.67 4.28 15.81
CA ASN A 98 -0.77 5.43 15.82
C ASN A 98 0.48 5.17 16.67
N PHE A 99 1.65 5.20 16.03
CA PHE A 99 2.97 5.13 16.67
C PHE A 99 3.79 6.38 16.40
N GLU A 100 3.18 7.54 16.17
CA GLU A 100 3.92 8.75 15.87
C GLU A 100 4.92 9.14 16.96
N HIS A 101 6.11 9.59 16.57
CA HIS A 101 7.18 10.00 17.50
C HIS A 101 7.66 8.91 18.48
N CYS A 102 7.50 7.63 18.15
CA CYS A 102 8.02 6.54 18.96
C CYS A 102 9.52 6.34 18.80
N GLU A 103 10.16 5.83 19.85
CA GLU A 103 11.56 5.38 19.84
C GLU A 103 11.61 3.86 20.01
N PHE A 104 12.08 3.14 18.99
CA PHE A 104 12.26 1.69 19.01
C PHE A 104 13.74 1.32 18.96
N LYS A 105 14.28 0.79 20.06
CA LYS A 105 15.69 0.35 20.12
C LYS A 105 15.91 -1.10 19.70
N GLY A 106 14.87 -1.92 19.82
CA GLY A 106 14.86 -3.32 19.39
C GLY A 106 14.20 -3.51 18.03
N TYR A 107 14.09 -4.76 17.61
CA TYR A 107 13.38 -5.14 16.39
C TYR A 107 11.87 -4.95 16.56
N VAL A 108 11.19 -4.52 15.51
CA VAL A 108 9.74 -4.32 15.51
C VAL A 108 9.12 -5.14 14.40
N SER A 109 8.10 -5.94 14.72
CA SER A 109 7.39 -6.77 13.74
C SER A 109 5.89 -6.60 13.85
N PHE A 110 5.29 -6.17 12.75
CA PHE A 110 3.87 -6.18 12.44
C PHE A 110 3.52 -7.29 11.45
N GLN A 111 4.37 -8.32 11.32
CA GLN A 111 4.17 -9.39 10.35
C GLN A 111 2.87 -10.16 10.61
N SER A 112 2.11 -10.47 9.55
CA SER A 112 0.92 -11.32 9.62
C SER A 112 -0.10 -10.88 10.67
N MET A 113 -0.52 -9.61 10.64
CA MET A 113 -1.65 -9.15 11.44
C MET A 113 -2.95 -9.75 10.91
N THR A 114 -3.87 -10.03 11.83
CA THR A 114 -5.18 -10.57 11.48
C THR A 114 -6.10 -9.44 11.02
N ASP A 115 -6.79 -9.65 9.90
CA ASP A 115 -7.70 -8.68 9.29
C ASP A 115 -7.07 -7.28 9.05
N SER A 116 -5.79 -7.20 8.67
CA SER A 116 -5.09 -5.91 8.42
C SER A 116 -5.79 -5.00 7.38
N LYS A 117 -6.66 -5.55 6.55
CA LYS A 117 -7.51 -4.83 5.58
C LYS A 117 -8.63 -4.02 6.22
N THR A 118 -9.00 -4.26 7.47
CA THR A 118 -10.04 -3.47 8.15
C THR A 118 -9.47 -2.20 8.76
N LEU A 119 -8.16 -2.18 9.07
CA LEU A 119 -7.49 -1.05 9.70
C LEU A 119 -7.63 0.21 8.85
N SER A 120 -8.16 1.29 9.45
CA SER A 120 -8.48 2.51 8.70
C SER A 120 -7.30 3.48 8.59
N LYS A 121 -6.36 3.45 9.54
CA LYS A 121 -5.14 4.26 9.53
C LYS A 121 -4.01 3.56 10.26
N PHE A 122 -2.81 3.60 9.69
CA PHE A 122 -1.58 3.13 10.33
C PHE A 122 -0.47 4.17 10.18
N SER A 123 0.00 4.73 11.30
CA SER A 123 1.05 5.76 11.29
C SER A 123 2.25 5.34 12.13
N LEU A 124 3.44 5.43 11.55
CA LEU A 124 4.75 5.29 12.19
C LEU A 124 5.57 6.57 12.00
N ARG A 125 4.93 7.66 11.58
CA ARG A 125 5.58 8.91 11.18
C ARG A 125 6.40 9.52 12.32
N HIS A 126 7.55 10.12 11.98
CA HIS A 126 8.49 10.70 12.96
C HIS A 126 9.13 9.72 13.97
N SER A 127 8.94 8.41 13.80
CA SER A 127 9.52 7.41 14.69
C SER A 127 10.93 7.02 14.28
N SER A 128 11.71 6.56 15.25
CA SER A 128 13.06 6.06 15.04
C SER A 128 13.17 4.57 15.33
N PHE A 129 13.80 3.83 14.42
CA PHE A 129 14.06 2.40 14.52
C PHE A 129 15.57 2.16 14.46
N ASP A 130 16.14 1.71 15.58
CA ASP A 130 17.59 1.38 15.68
C ASP A 130 17.91 -0.05 15.19
N LYS A 131 16.88 -0.85 14.92
CA LYS A 131 16.95 -2.21 14.35
C LYS A 131 15.91 -2.35 13.24
N SER A 132 15.78 -3.55 12.66
CA SER A 132 14.89 -3.74 11.52
C SER A 132 13.41 -3.64 11.92
N LEU A 133 12.63 -3.19 10.95
CA LEU A 133 11.18 -3.09 11.00
C LEU A 133 10.60 -4.07 9.99
N ASP A 134 9.62 -4.84 10.39
CA ASP A 134 8.97 -5.84 9.54
C ASP A 134 7.46 -5.58 9.47
N ILE A 135 6.96 -5.32 8.26
CA ILE A 135 5.53 -5.09 7.97
C ILE A 135 5.03 -6.12 6.94
N SER A 136 5.80 -7.18 6.69
CA SER A 136 5.50 -8.23 5.71
C SER A 136 4.19 -8.99 6.00
N ASP A 137 3.67 -9.70 5.00
CA ASP A 137 2.49 -10.57 5.12
C ASP A 137 1.21 -9.85 5.57
N ASN A 138 0.95 -8.67 5.01
CA ASN A 138 -0.23 -7.88 5.35
C ASN A 138 -0.87 -7.28 4.10
N THR A 139 -2.19 -7.16 4.10
CA THR A 139 -2.94 -6.44 3.07
C THR A 139 -3.68 -5.30 3.74
N PHE A 140 -3.27 -4.06 3.52
CA PHE A 140 -3.86 -2.90 4.19
C PHE A 140 -4.89 -2.20 3.31
N ASN A 141 -5.99 -1.74 3.92
CA ASN A 141 -6.92 -0.80 3.28
C ASN A 141 -6.67 0.66 3.73
N CYS A 142 -5.43 0.92 4.13
CA CYS A 142 -4.88 2.23 4.44
C CYS A 142 -3.40 2.21 4.02
N ILE A 143 -2.81 3.38 3.72
CA ILE A 143 -1.39 3.44 3.40
C ILE A 143 -0.59 3.62 4.69
N PRO A 144 0.29 2.68 5.09
CA PRO A 144 1.15 2.86 6.26
C PRO A 144 2.04 4.11 6.12
N ASP A 145 1.96 5.00 7.09
CA ASP A 145 2.72 6.25 7.08
C ASP A 145 4.11 6.04 7.70
N LEU A 146 5.10 5.83 6.83
CA LEU A 146 6.52 5.75 7.19
C LEU A 146 7.27 7.06 6.90
N THR A 147 6.55 8.16 6.64
CA THR A 147 7.19 9.45 6.32
C THR A 147 7.97 9.98 7.52
N ASN A 148 9.07 10.69 7.27
CA ASN A 148 9.93 11.27 8.31
C ASN A 148 10.42 10.27 9.38
N THR A 149 10.53 8.98 9.04
CA THR A 149 11.08 7.96 9.93
C THR A 149 12.60 7.95 9.86
N LYS A 150 13.24 7.70 11.01
CA LYS A 150 14.67 7.36 11.06
C LYS A 150 14.81 5.84 11.04
N LEU A 151 15.31 5.28 9.96
CA LEU A 151 15.53 3.85 9.80
C LEU A 151 17.04 3.60 9.69
N THR A 152 17.63 2.87 10.63
CA THR A 152 19.07 2.53 10.58
C THR A 152 19.34 1.20 9.89
N ASN A 153 18.34 0.33 9.83
CA ASN A 153 18.44 -1.04 9.34
C ASN A 153 17.35 -1.32 8.29
N GLN A 154 17.37 -2.55 7.74
CA GLN A 154 16.43 -2.99 6.72
C GLN A 154 14.97 -2.90 7.18
N VAL A 155 14.09 -2.61 6.23
CA VAL A 155 12.63 -2.66 6.42
C VAL A 155 12.08 -3.76 5.53
N SER A 156 11.45 -4.78 6.09
CA SER A 156 10.82 -5.85 5.32
C SER A 156 9.40 -5.44 4.93
N LEU A 157 9.13 -5.47 3.63
CA LEU A 157 7.81 -5.23 3.03
C LEU A 157 7.33 -6.48 2.27
N ASP A 158 7.96 -7.64 2.45
CA ASP A 158 7.68 -8.83 1.64
C ASP A 158 6.20 -9.23 1.74
N ARG A 159 5.52 -9.44 0.61
CA ARG A 159 4.08 -9.79 0.57
C ARG A 159 3.19 -8.78 1.33
N MET A 160 3.64 -7.53 1.45
CA MET A 160 2.82 -6.41 1.89
C MET A 160 2.14 -5.79 0.68
N GLU A 161 0.82 -5.70 0.73
CA GLU A 161 -0.02 -5.21 -0.36
C GLU A 161 -0.96 -4.11 0.15
N ILE A 162 -1.32 -3.19 -0.75
CA ILE A 162 -2.45 -2.29 -0.53
C ILE A 162 -3.66 -2.93 -1.20
N SER A 163 -4.78 -2.99 -0.48
CA SER A 163 -6.02 -3.61 -0.98
C SER A 163 -6.51 -2.93 -2.26
N ASP A 164 -7.02 -3.73 -3.21
CA ASP A 164 -7.68 -3.22 -4.42
C ASP A 164 -8.88 -2.31 -4.15
N ASN A 165 -9.45 -2.39 -2.94
CA ASN A 165 -10.57 -1.53 -2.50
C ASN A 165 -10.09 -0.14 -2.03
N TYR A 166 -8.79 0.11 -2.00
CA TYR A 166 -8.22 1.39 -1.61
C TYR A 166 -8.18 2.35 -2.82
N PRO A 167 -8.59 3.62 -2.66
CA PRO A 167 -9.11 4.24 -1.45
C PRO A 167 -10.60 3.90 -1.20
N PRO A 168 -11.02 3.63 0.05
CA PRO A 168 -12.37 3.12 0.36
C PRO A 168 -13.52 4.07 -0.01
N LYS A 169 -13.25 5.37 -0.16
CA LYS A 169 -14.25 6.38 -0.56
C LYS A 169 -14.02 6.89 -1.99
N GLY A 170 -13.11 6.29 -2.75
CA GLY A 170 -12.70 6.76 -4.07
C GLY A 170 -11.73 7.96 -4.05
N ASP A 171 -11.69 8.71 -2.94
CA ASP A 171 -10.80 9.85 -2.77
C ASP A 171 -9.56 9.49 -1.96
N PHE A 172 -8.38 9.86 -2.48
CA PHE A 172 -7.13 9.79 -1.76
C PHE A 172 -7.00 10.94 -0.74
N ASP A 173 -6.40 10.65 0.40
CA ASP A 173 -5.98 11.68 1.35
C ASP A 173 -4.87 12.54 0.71
N LYS A 174 -4.86 13.82 1.07
CA LYS A 174 -3.86 14.78 0.61
C LYS A 174 -2.44 14.34 0.93
N SER A 175 -2.18 13.51 1.93
CA SER A 175 -0.85 12.99 2.25
C SER A 175 -0.49 11.65 1.61
N ASP A 176 -1.42 10.97 0.94
CA ASP A 176 -1.18 9.59 0.46
C ASP A 176 -0.08 9.51 -0.59
N GLY A 177 0.05 10.51 -1.46
CA GLY A 177 1.15 10.58 -2.42
C GLY A 177 2.53 10.60 -1.75
N GLU A 178 2.66 11.27 -0.60
CA GLU A 178 3.93 11.31 0.16
C GLU A 178 4.21 9.98 0.86
N ARG A 179 3.17 9.35 1.43
CA ARG A 179 3.26 8.04 2.07
C ARG A 179 3.64 6.95 1.06
N LEU A 180 3.03 6.96 -0.13
CA LEU A 180 3.32 6.01 -1.21
C LEU A 180 4.70 6.23 -1.82
N CYS A 181 5.10 7.48 -2.02
CA CYS A 181 6.46 7.80 -2.46
C CYS A 181 7.48 7.18 -1.49
N ARG A 182 7.24 7.32 -0.17
CA ARG A 182 8.11 6.72 0.85
C ARG A 182 8.13 5.18 0.81
N LEU A 183 6.97 4.54 0.64
CA LEU A 183 6.89 3.08 0.50
C LEU A 183 7.60 2.58 -0.76
N LYS A 184 7.45 3.30 -1.87
CA LYS A 184 8.15 3.03 -3.14
C LYS A 184 9.66 3.08 -2.96
N GLU A 185 10.20 4.14 -2.33
CA GLU A 185 11.64 4.24 -2.03
C GLU A 185 12.16 3.04 -1.23
N LEU A 186 11.38 2.56 -0.25
CA LEU A 186 11.74 1.40 0.56
C LEU A 186 11.70 0.10 -0.27
N ALA A 187 10.69 -0.10 -1.12
CA ALA A 187 10.61 -1.25 -2.01
C ALA A 187 11.76 -1.28 -3.03
N GLU A 188 12.15 -0.13 -3.58
CA GLU A 188 13.31 0.00 -4.46
C GLU A 188 14.62 -0.32 -3.73
N THR A 189 14.77 0.16 -2.49
CA THR A 189 15.92 -0.16 -1.62
C THR A 189 16.02 -1.67 -1.37
N ASN A 190 14.88 -2.35 -1.23
CA ASN A 190 14.79 -3.80 -1.10
C ASN A 190 14.97 -4.57 -2.42
N LYS A 191 15.19 -3.87 -3.54
CA LYS A 191 15.25 -4.45 -4.91
C LYS A 191 13.98 -5.21 -5.33
N SER A 192 12.84 -4.87 -4.72
CA SER A 192 11.54 -5.45 -5.04
C SER A 192 10.85 -4.60 -6.11
N TYR A 193 11.31 -4.73 -7.36
CA TYR A 193 10.88 -3.87 -8.46
C TYR A 193 9.38 -3.92 -8.74
N GLN A 194 8.77 -5.11 -8.67
CA GLN A 194 7.32 -5.25 -8.88
C GLN A 194 6.53 -4.49 -7.82
N GLN A 195 6.89 -4.67 -6.54
CA GLN A 195 6.24 -3.97 -5.44
C GLN A 195 6.43 -2.45 -5.51
N ALA A 196 7.62 -1.97 -5.90
CA ALA A 196 7.85 -0.54 -6.13
C ALA A 196 6.96 0.01 -7.25
N LEU A 197 6.76 -0.76 -8.34
CA LEU A 197 5.89 -0.40 -9.44
C LEU A 197 4.41 -0.38 -9.03
N ASP A 198 3.99 -1.33 -8.19
CA ASP A 198 2.65 -1.37 -7.62
C ASP A 198 2.38 -0.10 -6.78
N PHE A 199 3.31 0.28 -5.89
CA PHE A 199 3.21 1.53 -5.14
C PHE A 199 3.22 2.77 -6.04
N HIS A 200 4.03 2.77 -7.11
CA HIS A 200 4.09 3.87 -8.06
C HIS A 200 2.76 4.08 -8.80
N VAL A 201 2.06 3.00 -9.17
CA VAL A 201 0.74 3.10 -9.81
C VAL A 201 -0.25 3.80 -8.89
N ILE A 202 -0.31 3.41 -7.62
CA ILE A 202 -1.21 4.02 -6.64
C ILE A 202 -0.79 5.48 -6.36
N GLU A 203 0.51 5.76 -6.28
CA GLU A 203 1.06 7.11 -6.09
C GLU A 203 0.61 8.06 -7.21
N MET A 204 0.70 7.62 -8.46
CA MET A 204 0.26 8.39 -9.62
C MET A 204 -1.25 8.65 -9.60
N GLN A 205 -2.04 7.66 -9.20
CA GLN A 205 -3.49 7.84 -9.01
C GLN A 205 -3.79 8.87 -7.92
N ALA A 206 -3.11 8.79 -6.78
CA ALA A 206 -3.27 9.74 -5.68
C ALA A 206 -2.85 11.17 -6.07
N ASN A 207 -1.80 11.31 -6.87
CA ASN A 207 -1.30 12.60 -7.33
C ASN A 207 -2.11 13.21 -8.49
N ARG A 208 -2.99 12.45 -9.15
CA ARG A 208 -3.78 12.93 -10.29
C ARG A 208 -4.63 14.15 -9.93
N GLU A 209 -5.26 14.15 -8.76
CA GLU A 209 -6.09 15.27 -8.31
C GLU A 209 -5.29 16.56 -8.03
N ARG A 210 -3.97 16.44 -7.84
CA ARG A 210 -3.06 17.57 -7.65
C ARG A 210 -2.66 18.25 -8.96
N LEU A 211 -3.01 17.69 -10.13
CA LEU A 211 -2.67 18.28 -11.42
C LEU A 211 -3.41 19.62 -11.63
N PRO A 212 -2.75 20.64 -12.23
CA PRO A 212 -3.26 22.00 -12.27
C PRO A 212 -4.44 22.20 -13.24
N SER A 213 -4.66 21.28 -14.19
CA SER A 213 -5.74 21.41 -15.18
C SER A 213 -6.47 20.09 -15.42
N GLU A 214 -7.76 20.19 -15.72
CA GLU A 214 -8.61 19.06 -16.10
C GLU A 214 -8.13 18.36 -17.38
N PHE A 215 -7.43 19.07 -18.27
CA PHE A 215 -6.81 18.46 -19.44
C PHE A 215 -5.68 17.51 -19.03
N TYR A 216 -4.80 17.92 -18.11
CA TYR A 216 -3.73 17.05 -17.61
C TYR A 216 -4.28 15.85 -16.86
N LYS A 217 -5.35 16.01 -16.07
CA LYS A 217 -6.03 14.87 -15.41
C LYS A 217 -6.55 13.84 -16.42
N LYS A 218 -7.15 14.30 -17.52
CA LYS A 218 -7.63 13.42 -18.60
C LYS A 218 -6.49 12.71 -19.32
N LEU A 219 -5.38 13.41 -19.59
CA LEU A 219 -4.19 12.80 -20.18
C LEU A 219 -3.57 11.73 -19.26
N ASP A 220 -3.44 12.05 -17.97
CA ASP A 220 -2.94 11.11 -16.97
C ASP A 220 -3.85 9.86 -16.85
N TYR A 221 -5.17 10.07 -16.85
CA TYR A 221 -6.13 8.98 -16.88
C TYR A 221 -6.02 8.11 -18.15
N ALA A 222 -5.76 8.74 -19.31
CA ALA A 222 -5.52 8.01 -20.55
C ALA A 222 -4.24 7.16 -20.44
N PHE A 223 -3.16 7.68 -19.85
CA PHE A 223 -1.94 6.91 -19.62
C PHE A 223 -2.17 5.71 -18.69
N TYR A 224 -2.95 5.88 -17.62
CA TYR A 224 -3.41 4.78 -16.79
C TYR A 224 -4.17 3.70 -17.58
N LYS A 225 -5.13 4.10 -18.44
CA LYS A 225 -5.92 3.15 -19.24
C LYS A 225 -5.11 2.43 -20.31
N ILE A 226 -4.10 3.09 -20.89
CA ILE A 226 -3.33 2.54 -22.00
C ILE A 226 -2.21 1.65 -21.50
N ALA A 227 -1.55 1.99 -20.39
CA ALA A 227 -0.31 1.34 -19.95
C ALA A 227 -0.22 1.02 -18.44
N ILE A 228 -1.22 1.39 -17.63
CA ILE A 228 -1.18 1.30 -16.16
C ILE A 228 0.11 1.93 -15.62
N TYR A 229 0.38 3.17 -16.03
CA TYR A 229 1.61 3.89 -15.70
C TYR A 229 2.91 3.14 -16.06
N GLY A 230 2.88 2.28 -17.08
CA GLY A 230 4.04 1.49 -17.52
C GLY A 230 4.20 0.15 -16.80
N GLN A 231 3.32 -0.19 -15.85
CA GLN A 231 3.31 -1.50 -15.21
C GLN A 231 3.03 -2.64 -16.19
N SER A 232 2.22 -2.39 -17.22
CA SER A 232 1.88 -3.41 -18.21
C SER A 232 2.35 -3.04 -19.61
N ILE A 233 3.19 -3.91 -20.17
CA ILE A 233 3.61 -3.84 -21.57
C ILE A 233 2.54 -4.45 -22.51
N THR A 234 1.67 -5.31 -21.96
CA THR A 234 0.67 -6.04 -22.77
C THR A 234 -0.53 -5.19 -23.17
N LEU A 235 -0.96 -4.24 -22.33
CA LEU A 235 -2.09 -3.35 -22.67
C LEU A 235 -1.78 -2.45 -23.88
N PRO A 236 -0.64 -1.75 -23.94
CA PRO A 236 -0.27 -0.97 -25.11
C PRO A 236 -0.23 -1.81 -26.39
N LEU A 237 0.31 -3.03 -26.32
CA LEU A 237 0.36 -3.94 -27.47
C LEU A 237 -1.03 -4.38 -27.94
N LYS A 238 -1.95 -4.67 -27.00
CA LYS A 238 -3.34 -4.98 -27.34
C LYS A 238 -4.04 -3.78 -27.97
N ASN A 239 -3.88 -2.59 -27.40
CA ASN A 239 -4.46 -1.35 -27.92
C ASN A 239 -3.92 -1.03 -29.33
N LEU A 240 -2.63 -1.26 -29.57
CA LEU A 240 -2.02 -1.12 -30.89
C LEU A 240 -2.65 -2.08 -31.91
N GLY A 241 -2.86 -3.35 -31.52
CA GLY A 241 -3.55 -4.34 -32.34
C GLY A 241 -4.99 -3.93 -32.68
N TYR A 242 -5.77 -3.46 -31.70
CA TYR A 242 -7.13 -2.97 -31.93
C TYR A 242 -7.16 -1.77 -32.87
N LEU A 243 -6.25 -0.80 -32.68
CA LEU A 243 -6.17 0.38 -33.52
C LEU A 243 -5.81 -0.01 -34.97
N THR A 244 -4.88 -0.95 -35.14
CA THR A 244 -4.50 -1.47 -36.45
C THR A 244 -5.70 -2.12 -37.16
N LEU A 245 -6.47 -2.95 -36.46
CA LEU A 245 -7.67 -3.57 -37.02
C LEU A 245 -8.78 -2.55 -37.33
N LEU A 246 -8.95 -1.53 -36.50
CA LEU A 246 -9.90 -0.44 -36.74
C LEU A 246 -9.56 0.31 -38.03
N PHE A 247 -8.30 0.73 -38.20
CA PHE A 247 -7.87 1.41 -39.43
C PHE A 247 -7.89 0.50 -40.64
N THR A 248 -7.56 -0.79 -40.46
CA THR A 248 -7.73 -1.81 -41.51
C THR A 248 -9.16 -1.82 -42.03
N TYR A 249 -10.16 -1.82 -41.13
CA TYR A 249 -11.57 -1.75 -41.52
C TYR A 249 -11.92 -0.44 -42.24
N ILE A 250 -11.46 0.71 -41.75
CA ILE A 250 -11.69 2.02 -42.37
C ILE A 250 -11.12 2.04 -43.80
N TYR A 251 -9.86 1.65 -43.99
CA TYR A 251 -9.23 1.60 -45.31
C TYR A 251 -9.91 0.59 -46.26
N ALA A 252 -10.27 -0.59 -45.75
CA ALA A 252 -11.04 -1.57 -46.52
C ALA A 252 -12.40 -1.01 -46.95
N SER A 253 -13.08 -0.22 -46.10
CA SER A 253 -14.35 0.43 -46.43
C SER A 253 -14.20 1.57 -47.43
N MET A 254 -13.12 2.37 -47.35
CA MET A 254 -12.85 3.43 -48.33
C MET A 254 -12.57 2.87 -49.72
N SER A 255 -12.01 1.67 -49.82
CA SER A 255 -11.84 0.98 -51.12
C SER A 255 -13.18 0.67 -51.82
N ILE A 256 -14.31 0.64 -51.09
CA ILE A 256 -15.67 0.45 -51.63
C ILE A 256 -16.09 1.60 -52.54
N VAL A 257 -15.64 2.83 -52.23
CA VAL A 257 -16.03 4.03 -52.98
C VAL A 257 -15.38 4.07 -54.37
N GLN A 258 -14.24 3.39 -54.56
CA GLN A 258 -13.52 3.37 -55.84
C GLN A 258 -13.97 2.24 -56.79
N HIS A 259 -14.46 1.11 -56.27
CA HIS A 259 -15.00 0.00 -57.08
C HIS A 259 -16.13 -0.75 -56.35
N THR A 260 -17.32 -0.80 -56.96
CA THR A 260 -18.47 -1.58 -56.45
C THR A 260 -18.13 -3.08 -56.40
N PRO A 261 -18.31 -3.78 -55.26
CA PRO A 261 -17.94 -5.19 -55.13
C PRO A 261 -18.82 -6.09 -56.01
N GLY A 262 -18.20 -7.06 -56.70
CA GLY A 262 -18.89 -8.03 -57.56
C GLY A 262 -19.21 -9.34 -56.83
N HIS A 263 -18.39 -9.73 -55.86
CA HIS A 263 -18.57 -10.95 -55.06
C HIS A 263 -18.20 -10.73 -53.57
N TRP A 264 -18.74 -11.58 -52.69
CA TRP A 264 -18.54 -11.45 -51.23
C TRP A 264 -17.08 -11.68 -50.79
N PHE A 265 -16.31 -12.47 -51.54
CA PHE A 265 -14.89 -12.74 -51.26
C PHE A 265 -13.96 -11.58 -51.63
N ASP A 266 -14.40 -10.61 -52.45
CA ASP A 266 -13.65 -9.36 -52.73
C ASP A 266 -13.33 -8.59 -51.43
N TRP A 267 -14.09 -8.84 -50.37
CA TRP A 267 -13.86 -8.24 -49.06
C TRP A 267 -12.57 -8.76 -48.38
N ILE A 268 -12.16 -10.00 -48.67
CA ILE A 268 -10.93 -10.59 -48.10
C ILE A 268 -9.70 -9.86 -48.65
N ASP A 269 -9.63 -9.66 -49.97
CA ASP A 269 -8.52 -8.95 -50.60
C ASP A 269 -8.45 -7.49 -50.15
N ARG A 270 -9.61 -6.84 -50.02
CA ARG A 270 -9.71 -5.46 -49.49
C ARG A 270 -9.28 -5.37 -48.03
N PHE A 271 -9.59 -6.37 -47.21
CA PHE A 271 -9.10 -6.45 -45.84
C PHE A 271 -7.57 -6.54 -45.82
N PHE A 272 -6.95 -7.40 -46.64
CA PHE A 272 -5.49 -7.49 -46.72
C PHE A 272 -4.83 -6.20 -47.22
N ILE A 273 -5.44 -5.51 -48.19
CA ILE A 273 -4.97 -4.20 -48.65
C ILE A 273 -5.06 -3.16 -47.52
N GLY A 274 -6.21 -3.06 -46.86
CA GLY A 274 -6.42 -2.17 -45.72
C GLY A 274 -5.47 -2.47 -44.56
N LEU A 275 -5.17 -3.76 -44.33
CA LEU A 275 -4.26 -4.22 -43.30
C LEU A 275 -2.82 -3.82 -43.62
N LEU A 276 -2.39 -4.00 -44.87
CA LEU A 276 -1.06 -3.59 -45.33
C LEU A 276 -0.88 -2.06 -45.18
N TYR A 277 -1.88 -1.28 -45.60
CA TYR A 277 -1.85 0.18 -45.40
C TYR A 277 -1.81 0.55 -43.92
N SER A 278 -2.65 -0.06 -43.08
CA SER A 278 -2.65 0.21 -41.64
C SER A 278 -1.31 -0.14 -41.00
N LEU A 279 -0.72 -1.29 -41.34
CA LEU A 279 0.58 -1.72 -40.83
C LEU A 279 1.71 -0.82 -41.31
N SER A 280 1.66 -0.29 -42.53
CA SER A 280 2.65 0.64 -43.07
C SER A 280 2.71 1.98 -42.31
N GLN A 281 1.58 2.42 -41.76
CA GLN A 281 1.50 3.66 -40.98
C GLN A 281 1.93 3.45 -39.53
N VAL A 282 1.80 2.23 -39.01
CA VAL A 282 2.17 1.87 -37.64
C VAL A 282 3.66 1.51 -37.55
N PHE A 283 4.17 0.77 -38.54
CA PHE A 283 5.53 0.26 -38.55
C PHE A 283 6.31 0.82 -39.75
N PRO A 284 7.37 1.63 -39.51
CA PRO A 284 8.11 2.30 -40.58
C PRO A 284 8.86 1.34 -41.51
N PHE A 285 8.97 0.06 -41.14
CA PHE A 285 9.62 -0.99 -41.93
C PHE A 285 8.65 -1.79 -42.81
N VAL A 286 7.33 -1.53 -42.72
CA VAL A 286 6.34 -2.15 -43.61
C VAL A 286 6.09 -1.20 -44.78
N SER A 287 6.57 -1.57 -45.98
CA SER A 287 6.36 -0.74 -47.18
C SER A 287 4.90 -0.78 -47.63
N ALA A 288 4.29 0.39 -47.84
CA ALA A 288 2.97 0.54 -48.47
C ALA A 288 3.02 0.41 -50.00
N GLY A 289 4.23 0.33 -50.59
CA GLY A 289 4.42 0.27 -52.04
C GLY A 289 4.06 -1.10 -52.58
N ARG A 290 3.05 -1.16 -53.46
CA ARG A 290 2.90 -2.26 -54.42
C ARG A 290 4.06 -2.17 -55.42
N ASN A 291 4.78 -3.28 -55.61
CA ASN A 291 5.28 -3.62 -56.94
C ASN A 291 4.10 -4.08 -57.80
#